data_AF-A0A4Z2CL03-F1
#
_entry.id   AF-A0A4Z2CL03-F1
#
_cell.length_a   1.000
_cell.length_b   1.000
_cell.length_c   1.000
_cell.angle_alpha   90.00
_cell.angle_beta   90.00
_cell.angle_gamma   90.00
#
_symmetry.space_group_name_H-M   'P 1'
#
loop_
_entity.id
_entity.type
_entity.pdbx_description
1 polymer ?
#
loop_
_entity_poly.entity_id
_entity_poly.type
_entity_poly.pdbx_seq_one_letter_code
_entity_poly.pdbx_strand_id
1 'polypeptide(L)'
;MVRGIPPREASDRLIIFQNRFDNLYRSYITYSAGEQLFGLPVTEYTRLDDIRKQLTLLQKLYSLYNSVLNKTAGYYDIPWSDLKIDVISQELQDFQNRCLKLPKALREYPAYDDLRQTLANFDQIIPLLELMTNPAMRERHWKRLGTLTGRSFSVEDSGFTLRNILEAPLLKHYDDFEDICISAIKEQDIESKLINLKSEWSAQEFEFVQFKHRGELLLRGDHTLELISLMEDSLISLGSLLSNRYNAPFRREIQNFISRLSNSNEIIEQWLAVQNLWIYLEAVFIGGDIARQLPQEAKRFTNVDKSWCRIMQRAHETTHVLTCCTGDEMLSHLLPHLMEQLELCQKSLTG
;
A
#
# COMPACT_ATOMS: atom_id res chain seq x y z
N MET A 1 42.86 -12.08 -24.12
CA MET A 1 41.70 -12.87 -24.56
C MET A 1 41.17 -12.29 -25.86
N VAL A 2 40.63 -13.14 -26.75
CA VAL A 2 39.89 -12.66 -27.92
C VAL A 2 38.64 -11.93 -27.41
N ARG A 3 38.44 -10.68 -27.83
CA ARG A 3 37.29 -9.88 -27.41
C ARG A 3 36.00 -10.49 -27.97
N GLY A 4 34.94 -10.57 -27.16
CA GLY A 4 33.59 -10.93 -27.61
C GLY A 4 33.18 -12.40 -27.50
N ILE A 5 33.92 -13.26 -26.79
CA ILE A 5 33.50 -14.64 -26.54
C ILE A 5 32.53 -14.69 -25.34
N PRO A 6 31.35 -15.32 -25.46
CA PRO A 6 30.42 -15.51 -24.34
C PRO A 6 31.09 -16.25 -23.16
N PRO A 7 30.76 -15.90 -21.91
CA PRO A 7 31.38 -16.51 -20.72
C PRO A 7 31.31 -18.04 -20.70
N ARG A 8 30.19 -18.61 -21.15
CA ARG A 8 29.97 -20.07 -21.22
C ARG A 8 30.92 -20.73 -22.22
N GLU A 9 31.06 -20.15 -23.41
CA GLU A 9 31.98 -20.65 -24.44
C GLU A 9 33.45 -20.50 -24.00
N ALA A 10 33.79 -19.39 -23.33
CA ALA A 10 35.12 -19.19 -22.77
C ALA A 10 35.43 -20.23 -21.67
N SER A 11 34.45 -20.57 -20.84
CA SER A 11 34.57 -21.64 -19.85
C SER A 11 34.75 -23.01 -20.49
N ASP A 12 33.98 -23.34 -21.53
CA ASP A 12 34.10 -24.64 -22.21
C ASP A 12 35.47 -24.81 -22.86
N ARG A 13 35.97 -23.76 -23.52
CA ARG A 13 37.34 -23.71 -24.05
C ARG A 13 38.38 -23.87 -22.95
N LEU A 14 38.19 -23.18 -21.82
CA LEU A 14 39.09 -23.27 -20.67
C LEU A 14 39.18 -24.72 -20.13
N ILE A 15 38.05 -25.43 -20.03
CA ILE A 15 38.02 -26.83 -19.59
C ILE A 15 38.84 -27.71 -20.54
N ILE A 16 38.70 -27.53 -21.86
CA ILE A 16 39.48 -28.27 -22.86
C ILE A 16 40.98 -27.99 -22.71
N PHE A 17 41.37 -26.71 -22.54
CA PHE A 17 42.77 -26.34 -22.34
C PHE A 17 43.33 -26.86 -21.01
N GLN A 18 42.55 -26.83 -19.93
CA GLN A 18 42.94 -27.38 -18.63
C GLN A 18 43.23 -28.87 -18.75
N ASN A 19 42.33 -29.65 -19.37
CA ASN A 19 42.53 -31.09 -19.54
C ASN A 19 43.79 -31.41 -20.36
N ARG A 20 44.06 -30.64 -21.42
CA ARG A 20 45.30 -30.78 -22.20
C ARG A 20 46.54 -30.42 -21.38
N PHE A 21 46.48 -29.32 -20.62
CA PHE A 21 47.57 -28.88 -19.76
C PHE A 21 47.87 -29.90 -18.66
N ASP A 22 46.85 -30.46 -18.01
CA ASP A 22 47.02 -31.46 -16.95
C ASP A 22 47.73 -32.72 -17.45
N ASN A 23 47.42 -33.16 -18.67
CA ASN A 23 48.14 -34.27 -19.30
C ASN A 23 49.61 -33.95 -19.54
N LEU A 24 49.92 -32.75 -20.05
CA LEU A 24 51.30 -32.30 -20.25
C LEU A 24 52.05 -32.15 -18.91
N TYR A 25 51.37 -31.64 -17.88
CA TYR A 25 51.95 -31.44 -16.56
C TYR A 25 52.25 -32.77 -15.86
N ARG A 26 51.40 -33.79 -16.03
CA ARG A 26 51.68 -35.16 -15.57
C ARG A 26 52.92 -35.77 -16.24
N SER A 27 53.05 -35.57 -17.55
CA SER A 27 54.26 -36.01 -18.28
C SER A 27 55.50 -35.30 -17.77
N TYR A 28 55.43 -33.98 -17.56
CA TYR A 28 56.52 -33.20 -16.95
C TYR A 28 56.95 -33.77 -15.59
N ILE A 29 56.01 -33.99 -14.67
CA ILE A 29 56.31 -34.60 -13.36
C ILE A 29 56.99 -35.96 -13.52
N THR A 30 56.49 -36.80 -14.43
CA THR A 30 57.03 -38.15 -14.66
C THR A 30 58.46 -38.10 -15.18
N TYR A 31 58.76 -37.20 -16.13
CA TYR A 31 60.11 -37.06 -16.67
C TYR A 31 61.09 -36.44 -15.67
N SER A 32 60.68 -35.41 -14.92
CA SER A 32 61.52 -34.81 -13.88
C SER A 32 61.83 -35.81 -12.74
N ALA A 33 60.89 -36.67 -12.38
CA ALA A 33 61.15 -37.76 -11.43
C ALA A 33 62.18 -38.76 -11.97
N GLY A 34 62.15 -39.04 -13.29
CA GLY A 34 63.16 -39.84 -13.97
C GLY A 34 64.54 -39.18 -13.97
N GLU A 35 64.62 -37.89 -14.32
CA GLU A 35 65.87 -37.11 -14.26
C GLU A 35 66.50 -37.18 -12.86
N GLN A 36 65.69 -36.98 -11.83
CA GLN A 36 66.12 -37.06 -10.43
C GLN A 36 66.59 -38.47 -10.04
N LEU A 37 65.86 -39.52 -10.45
CA LEU A 37 66.19 -40.92 -10.14
C LEU A 37 67.54 -41.34 -10.75
N PHE A 38 67.83 -40.88 -11.97
CA PHE A 38 69.07 -41.21 -12.68
C PHE A 38 70.21 -40.21 -12.42
N GLY A 39 70.03 -39.24 -11.52
CA GLY A 39 71.04 -38.24 -11.18
C GLY A 39 71.35 -37.24 -12.29
N LEU A 40 70.43 -37.06 -13.24
CA LEU A 40 70.52 -36.05 -14.29
C LEU A 40 70.13 -34.67 -13.73
N PRO A 41 70.67 -33.56 -14.27
CA PRO A 41 70.19 -32.23 -13.92
C PRO A 41 68.71 -32.10 -14.28
N VAL A 42 67.88 -31.73 -13.29
CA VAL A 42 66.44 -31.59 -13.48
C VAL A 42 66.16 -30.36 -14.35
N THR A 43 65.41 -30.55 -15.44
CA THR A 43 65.06 -29.47 -16.37
C THR A 43 63.88 -28.67 -15.81
N GLU A 44 64.09 -27.41 -15.44
CA GLU A 44 63.01 -26.53 -14.97
C GLU A 44 62.26 -25.85 -16.12
N TYR A 45 60.93 -25.98 -16.11
CA TYR A 45 60.05 -25.27 -17.06
C TYR A 45 59.18 -24.24 -16.33
N THR A 46 59.77 -23.12 -15.93
CA THR A 46 59.08 -22.03 -15.20
C THR A 46 57.80 -21.54 -15.88
N ARG A 47 57.79 -21.52 -17.22
CA ARG A 47 56.61 -21.16 -18.04
C ARG A 47 55.42 -22.12 -17.84
N LEU A 48 55.66 -23.41 -17.57
CA LEU A 48 54.58 -24.35 -17.26
C LEU A 48 53.92 -24.01 -15.93
N ASP A 49 54.70 -23.64 -14.92
CA ASP A 49 54.16 -23.23 -13.62
C ASP A 49 53.37 -21.92 -13.69
N ASP A 50 53.80 -20.96 -14.52
CA ASP A 50 53.06 -19.73 -14.75
C ASP A 50 51.73 -20.00 -15.46
N ILE A 51 51.73 -20.85 -16.49
CA ILE A 51 50.50 -21.27 -17.17
C ILE A 51 49.57 -21.99 -16.19
N ARG A 52 50.09 -22.88 -15.34
CA ARG A 52 49.31 -23.57 -14.30
C ARG A 52 48.62 -22.57 -13.36
N LYS A 53 49.37 -21.57 -12.87
CA LYS A 53 48.82 -20.51 -12.01
C LYS A 53 47.73 -19.72 -12.71
N GLN A 54 47.96 -19.32 -13.97
CA GLN A 54 46.98 -18.56 -14.76
C GLN A 54 45.70 -19.36 -15.02
N LEU A 55 45.83 -20.62 -15.43
CA LEU A 55 44.69 -21.51 -15.67
C LEU A 55 43.88 -21.74 -14.38
N THR A 56 44.55 -21.94 -13.25
CA THR A 56 43.89 -22.07 -11.93
C THR A 56 43.09 -20.80 -11.56
N LEU A 57 43.63 -19.62 -11.83
CA LEU A 57 42.93 -18.36 -11.61
C LEU A 57 41.70 -18.24 -12.52
N LEU A 58 41.84 -18.50 -13.81
CA LEU A 58 40.74 -18.47 -14.77
C LEU A 58 39.63 -19.46 -14.40
N GLN A 59 39.99 -20.66 -13.93
CA GLN A 59 39.02 -21.67 -13.50
C GLN A 59 38.16 -21.18 -12.34
N LYS A 60 38.74 -20.47 -11.37
CA LYS A 60 37.99 -19.85 -10.26
C LYS A 60 37.00 -18.78 -10.75
N LEU A 61 37.41 -17.95 -11.71
CA LEU A 61 36.53 -16.91 -12.27
C LEU A 61 35.36 -17.52 -13.04
N TYR A 62 35.64 -18.39 -14.02
CA TYR A 62 34.60 -18.95 -14.89
C TYR A 62 33.68 -19.94 -14.17
N SER A 63 34.16 -20.67 -13.16
CA SER A 63 33.30 -21.50 -12.32
C SER A 63 32.29 -20.67 -11.52
N LEU A 64 32.73 -19.55 -10.93
CA LEU A 64 31.82 -18.61 -10.26
C LEU A 64 30.84 -18.00 -11.26
N TYR A 65 31.33 -17.56 -12.42
CA TYR A 65 30.49 -16.98 -13.46
C TYR A 65 29.41 -17.95 -13.91
N ASN A 66 29.77 -19.18 -14.29
CA ASN A 66 28.77 -20.20 -14.67
C ASN A 66 27.78 -20.50 -13.55
N SER A 67 28.23 -20.51 -12.28
CA SER A 67 27.33 -20.70 -11.14
C SER A 67 26.30 -19.58 -11.06
N VAL A 68 26.72 -18.32 -11.24
CA VAL A 68 25.82 -17.17 -11.30
C VAL A 68 24.86 -17.29 -12.47
N LEU A 69 25.34 -17.54 -13.69
CA LEU A 69 24.48 -17.65 -14.88
C LEU A 69 23.44 -18.77 -14.78
N ASN A 70 23.83 -19.94 -14.28
CA ASN A 70 22.90 -21.06 -14.13
C ASN A 70 21.84 -20.76 -13.08
N LYS A 71 22.24 -20.12 -11.97
CA LYS A 71 21.32 -19.79 -10.89
C LYS A 71 20.39 -18.65 -11.28
N THR A 72 20.90 -17.60 -11.91
CA THR A 72 20.08 -16.49 -12.41
C THR A 72 19.12 -16.95 -13.50
N ALA A 73 19.55 -17.85 -14.41
CA ALA A 73 18.66 -18.47 -15.39
C ALA A 73 17.47 -19.19 -14.72
N GLY A 74 17.71 -19.88 -13.60
CA GLY A 74 16.65 -20.52 -12.82
C GLY A 74 15.65 -19.54 -12.22
N TYR A 75 16.04 -18.29 -11.92
CA TYR A 75 15.13 -17.28 -11.39
C TYR A 75 14.03 -16.91 -12.40
N TYR A 76 14.33 -16.89 -13.70
CA TYR A 76 13.38 -16.50 -14.74
C TYR A 76 12.14 -17.39 -14.76
N ASP A 77 12.29 -18.67 -14.44
CA ASP A 77 11.21 -19.65 -14.54
C ASP A 77 10.41 -19.79 -13.24
N ILE A 78 10.71 -18.99 -12.21
CA ILE A 78 9.96 -18.96 -10.95
C ILE A 78 8.58 -18.32 -11.21
N PRO A 79 7.47 -18.99 -10.85
CA PRO A 79 6.14 -18.39 -10.87
C PRO A 79 6.09 -17.15 -9.99
N TRP A 80 5.44 -16.09 -10.46
CA TRP A 80 5.40 -14.81 -9.74
C TRP A 80 4.75 -14.94 -8.35
N SER A 81 3.74 -15.81 -8.21
CA SER A 81 3.07 -16.11 -6.93
C SER A 81 4.00 -16.73 -5.89
N ASP A 82 5.03 -17.46 -6.34
CA ASP A 82 5.91 -18.25 -5.50
C ASP A 82 7.25 -17.55 -5.25
N LEU A 83 7.37 -16.31 -5.72
CA LEU A 83 8.60 -15.53 -5.66
C LEU A 83 8.98 -15.20 -4.22
N LYS A 84 10.15 -15.69 -3.78
CA LYS A 84 10.73 -15.40 -2.47
C LYS A 84 11.92 -14.47 -2.64
N ILE A 85 11.66 -13.16 -2.57
CA ILE A 85 12.66 -12.13 -2.84
C ILE A 85 13.80 -12.19 -1.82
N ASP A 86 13.51 -12.45 -0.54
CA ASP A 86 14.54 -12.58 0.50
C ASP A 86 15.57 -13.66 0.16
N VAL A 87 15.12 -14.80 -0.38
CA VAL A 87 15.99 -15.92 -0.77
C VAL A 87 16.87 -15.51 -1.95
N ILE A 88 16.28 -14.89 -2.97
CA ILE A 88 17.02 -14.42 -4.15
C ILE A 88 18.05 -13.35 -3.75
N SER A 89 17.67 -12.41 -2.88
CA SER A 89 18.54 -11.35 -2.36
C SER A 89 19.75 -11.92 -1.60
N GLN A 90 19.52 -12.87 -0.69
CA GLN A 90 20.59 -13.55 0.04
C GLN A 90 21.54 -14.32 -0.90
N GLU A 91 20.99 -15.06 -1.86
CA GLU A 91 21.80 -15.80 -2.83
C GLU A 91 22.65 -14.86 -3.71
N LEU A 92 22.10 -13.72 -4.14
CA LEU A 92 22.84 -12.70 -4.89
C LEU A 92 23.94 -12.05 -4.05
N GLN A 93 23.67 -11.75 -2.78
CA GLN A 93 24.66 -11.19 -1.85
C GLN A 93 25.82 -12.17 -1.62
N ASP A 94 25.53 -13.46 -1.50
CA ASP A 94 26.56 -14.51 -1.41
C ASP A 94 27.44 -14.56 -2.67
N PHE A 95 26.84 -14.43 -3.86
CA PHE A 95 27.61 -14.34 -5.11
C PHE A 95 28.47 -13.08 -5.18
N GLN A 96 27.96 -11.92 -4.75
CA GLN A 96 28.74 -10.69 -4.67
C GLN A 96 29.94 -10.85 -3.71
N ASN A 97 29.72 -11.42 -2.53
CA ASN A 97 30.76 -11.70 -1.54
C ASN A 97 31.84 -12.65 -2.10
N ARG A 98 31.43 -13.70 -2.82
CA ARG A 98 32.37 -14.60 -3.51
C ARG A 98 33.13 -13.90 -4.63
N CYS A 99 32.48 -13.02 -5.37
CA CYS A 99 33.10 -12.21 -6.43
C CYS A 99 34.18 -11.28 -5.83
N LEU A 100 33.90 -10.60 -4.71
CA LEU A 100 34.86 -9.72 -4.03
C LEU A 100 36.08 -10.48 -3.48
N LYS A 101 35.88 -11.72 -3.02
CA LYS A 101 36.94 -12.63 -2.54
C LYS A 101 37.85 -13.18 -3.65
N LEU A 102 37.55 -12.94 -4.93
CA LEU A 102 38.42 -13.35 -6.02
C LEU A 102 39.78 -12.60 -5.96
N PRO A 103 40.90 -13.29 -6.27
CA PRO A 103 42.23 -12.68 -6.33
C PRO A 103 42.27 -11.39 -7.15
N LYS A 104 43.04 -10.39 -6.70
CA LYS A 104 43.16 -9.09 -7.39
C LYS A 104 43.60 -9.22 -8.86
N ALA A 105 44.46 -10.20 -9.16
CA ALA A 105 44.90 -10.49 -10.53
C ALA A 105 43.75 -10.84 -11.50
N LEU A 106 42.60 -11.30 -10.99
CA LEU A 106 41.43 -11.59 -11.83
C LEU A 106 40.57 -10.37 -12.14
N ARG A 107 40.77 -9.25 -11.43
CA ARG A 107 39.94 -8.05 -11.58
C ARG A 107 40.21 -7.28 -12.87
N GLU A 108 41.35 -7.53 -13.51
CA GLU A 108 41.72 -6.93 -14.80
C GLU A 108 41.06 -7.65 -15.99
N TYR A 109 40.39 -8.78 -15.74
CA TYR A 109 39.75 -9.55 -16.80
C TYR A 109 38.36 -8.98 -17.12
N PRO A 110 38.01 -8.77 -18.41
CA PRO A 110 36.69 -8.29 -18.80
C PRO A 110 35.54 -9.14 -18.25
N ALA A 111 35.75 -10.46 -18.11
CA ALA A 111 34.76 -11.38 -17.56
C ALA A 111 34.47 -11.13 -16.06
N TYR A 112 35.44 -10.59 -15.31
CA TYR A 112 35.20 -10.19 -13.91
C TYR A 112 34.31 -8.96 -13.85
N ASP A 113 34.57 -7.95 -14.69
CA ASP A 113 33.76 -6.74 -14.75
C ASP A 113 32.33 -7.04 -15.22
N ASP A 114 32.17 -7.91 -16.22
CA ASP A 114 30.86 -8.36 -16.73
C ASP A 114 30.06 -9.11 -15.65
N LEU A 115 30.71 -10.04 -14.93
CA LEU A 115 30.10 -10.73 -13.79
C LEU A 115 29.67 -9.75 -12.70
N ARG A 116 30.52 -8.78 -12.37
CA ARG A 116 30.24 -7.76 -11.36
C ARG A 116 29.08 -6.86 -11.77
N GLN A 117 29.03 -6.42 -13.03
CA GLN A 117 27.93 -5.62 -13.57
C GLN A 117 26.62 -6.40 -13.57
N THR A 118 26.66 -7.68 -13.96
CA THR A 118 25.49 -8.56 -13.92
C THR A 118 24.91 -8.63 -12.50
N LEU A 119 25.74 -8.89 -11.48
CA LEU A 119 25.30 -8.93 -10.09
C LEU A 119 24.80 -7.56 -9.58
N ALA A 120 25.44 -6.46 -10.00
CA ALA A 120 25.00 -5.11 -9.63
C ALA A 120 23.65 -4.72 -10.25
N ASN A 121 23.38 -5.15 -11.49
CA ASN A 121 22.08 -4.90 -12.13
C ASN A 121 20.96 -5.64 -11.40
N PHE A 122 21.19 -6.90 -10.98
CA PHE A 122 20.22 -7.62 -10.17
C PHE A 122 20.00 -6.94 -8.82
N ASP A 123 21.06 -6.50 -8.15
CA ASP A 123 20.99 -5.77 -6.87
C ASP A 123 20.08 -4.54 -6.94
N GLN A 124 20.15 -3.78 -8.05
CA GLN A 124 19.28 -2.63 -8.29
C GLN A 124 17.82 -3.03 -8.57
N ILE A 125 17.57 -4.20 -9.16
CA ILE A 125 16.21 -4.65 -9.49
C ILE A 125 15.50 -5.21 -8.26
N ILE A 126 16.22 -5.79 -7.29
CA ILE A 126 15.63 -6.46 -6.12
C ILE A 126 14.67 -5.56 -5.31
N PRO A 127 15.03 -4.31 -4.93
CA PRO A 127 14.09 -3.42 -4.22
C PRO A 127 12.81 -3.16 -5.02
N LEU A 128 12.93 -3.05 -6.34
CA LEU A 128 11.77 -2.83 -7.20
C LEU A 128 10.87 -4.07 -7.25
N LEU A 129 11.44 -5.27 -7.33
CA LEU A 129 10.67 -6.51 -7.24
C LEU A 129 9.93 -6.61 -5.91
N GLU A 130 10.56 -6.19 -4.82
CA GLU A 130 9.95 -6.19 -3.49
C GLU A 130 8.68 -5.32 -3.47
N LEU A 131 8.81 -4.09 -3.97
CA LEU A 131 7.68 -3.18 -4.13
C LEU A 131 6.59 -3.74 -5.06
N MET A 132 6.98 -4.38 -6.16
CA MET A 132 6.04 -4.95 -7.14
C MET A 132 5.29 -6.18 -6.62
N THR A 133 5.88 -6.96 -5.71
CA THR A 133 5.20 -8.09 -5.06
C THR A 133 4.26 -7.67 -3.93
N ASN A 134 4.26 -6.39 -3.55
CA ASN A 134 3.41 -5.89 -2.48
C ASN A 134 1.92 -6.13 -2.81
N PRO A 135 1.11 -6.68 -1.88
CA PRO A 135 -0.31 -6.96 -2.12
C PRO A 135 -1.17 -5.70 -2.35
N ALA A 136 -0.64 -4.51 -2.08
CA ALA A 136 -1.28 -3.25 -2.45
C ALA A 136 -1.36 -3.05 -3.98
N MET A 137 -0.51 -3.74 -4.74
CA MET A 137 -0.54 -3.73 -6.20
C MET A 137 -1.84 -4.34 -6.72
N ARG A 138 -2.50 -3.64 -7.64
CA ARG A 138 -3.82 -3.98 -8.20
C ARG A 138 -3.74 -3.89 -9.70
N GLU A 139 -4.74 -4.44 -10.38
CA GLU A 139 -4.83 -4.44 -11.85
C GLU A 139 -4.55 -3.06 -12.48
N ARG A 140 -5.06 -1.97 -11.87
CA ARG A 140 -4.80 -0.59 -12.34
C ARG A 140 -3.31 -0.20 -12.31
N HIS A 141 -2.56 -0.65 -11.31
CA HIS A 141 -1.13 -0.41 -11.18
C HIS A 141 -0.37 -1.20 -12.25
N TRP A 142 -0.71 -2.47 -12.42
CA TRP A 142 -0.15 -3.34 -13.46
C TRP A 142 -0.43 -2.82 -14.88
N LYS A 143 -1.62 -2.28 -15.13
CA LYS A 143 -1.96 -1.59 -16.39
C LYS A 143 -1.10 -0.35 -16.62
N ARG A 144 -0.84 0.47 -15.60
CA ARG A 144 0.05 1.64 -15.70
C ARG A 144 1.48 1.23 -16.05
N LEU A 145 2.01 0.20 -15.38
CA LEU A 145 3.32 -0.38 -15.69
C LEU A 145 3.38 -0.94 -17.12
N GLY A 146 2.29 -1.58 -17.56
CA GLY A 146 2.19 -2.12 -18.91
C GLY A 146 2.23 -1.03 -19.98
N THR A 147 1.47 0.05 -19.80
CA THR A 147 1.49 1.23 -20.68
C THR A 147 2.88 1.87 -20.75
N LEU A 148 3.59 1.97 -19.63
CA LEU A 148 4.94 2.53 -19.56
C LEU A 148 5.96 1.71 -20.37
N THR A 149 5.84 0.39 -20.32
CA THR A 149 6.80 -0.52 -20.95
C THR A 149 6.38 -1.04 -22.33
N GLY A 150 5.14 -0.76 -22.75
CA GLY A 150 4.54 -1.33 -23.95
C GLY A 150 4.28 -2.84 -23.85
N ARG A 151 4.19 -3.38 -22.62
CA ARG A 151 3.98 -4.82 -22.35
C ARG A 151 2.69 -5.04 -21.57
N SER A 152 2.14 -6.25 -21.60
CA SER A 152 1.01 -6.63 -20.75
C SER A 152 1.52 -7.48 -19.58
N PHE A 153 1.10 -7.16 -18.36
CA PHE A 153 1.41 -7.94 -17.17
C PHE A 153 0.14 -8.64 -16.67
N SER A 154 0.00 -9.92 -17.00
CA SER A 154 -1.13 -10.76 -16.57
C SER A 154 -0.79 -11.51 -15.29
N VAL A 155 -0.75 -10.81 -14.16
CA VAL A 155 -0.28 -11.36 -12.88
C VAL A 155 -1.17 -12.48 -12.32
N GLU A 156 -2.43 -12.53 -12.74
CA GLU A 156 -3.39 -13.56 -12.34
C GLU A 156 -3.22 -14.88 -13.14
N ASP A 157 -2.46 -14.86 -14.23
CA ASP A 157 -2.24 -16.05 -15.04
C ASP A 157 -1.25 -17.00 -14.34
N SER A 158 -1.61 -18.28 -14.24
CA SER A 158 -0.74 -19.33 -13.68
C SER A 158 0.61 -19.50 -14.41
N GLY A 159 0.71 -19.00 -15.65
CA GLY A 159 1.94 -18.97 -16.43
C GLY A 159 2.80 -17.71 -16.23
N PHE A 160 2.38 -16.77 -15.39
CA PHE A 160 3.11 -15.53 -15.16
C PHE A 160 4.32 -15.77 -14.28
N THR A 161 5.51 -15.54 -14.84
CA THR A 161 6.80 -15.83 -14.22
C THR A 161 7.65 -14.58 -14.06
N LEU A 162 8.70 -14.66 -13.24
CA LEU A 162 9.66 -13.56 -13.08
C LEU A 162 10.27 -13.12 -14.43
N ARG A 163 10.41 -14.03 -15.39
CA ARG A 163 10.83 -13.70 -16.77
C ARG A 163 10.00 -12.59 -17.40
N ASN A 164 8.67 -12.65 -17.27
CA ASN A 164 7.78 -11.67 -17.89
C ASN A 164 8.04 -10.25 -17.37
N ILE A 165 8.49 -10.14 -16.12
CA ILE A 165 8.85 -8.88 -15.44
C ILE A 165 10.27 -8.45 -15.82
N LEU A 166 11.26 -9.36 -15.74
CA LEU A 166 12.68 -9.04 -15.99
C LEU A 166 13.00 -8.74 -17.45
N GLU A 167 12.19 -9.23 -18.39
CA GLU A 167 12.33 -8.85 -19.79
C GLU A 167 11.85 -7.40 -20.06
N ALA A 168 11.10 -6.80 -19.14
CA ALA A 168 10.77 -5.39 -19.22
C ALA A 168 12.00 -4.54 -18.87
N PRO A 169 12.16 -3.34 -19.46
CA PRO A 169 13.30 -2.47 -19.19
C PRO A 169 13.19 -1.76 -17.83
N LEU A 170 13.20 -2.52 -16.73
CA LEU A 170 12.98 -2.04 -15.35
C LEU A 170 13.95 -0.92 -14.98
N LEU A 171 15.26 -1.13 -15.18
CA LEU A 171 16.30 -0.15 -14.84
C LEU A 171 16.20 1.16 -15.64
N LYS A 172 15.64 1.12 -16.86
CA LYS A 172 15.47 2.32 -17.69
C LYS A 172 14.39 3.24 -17.15
N HIS A 173 13.38 2.66 -16.51
CA HIS A 173 12.20 3.36 -16.00
C HIS A 173 12.09 3.20 -14.47
N TYR A 174 13.23 3.07 -13.79
CA TYR A 174 13.27 2.69 -12.37
C TYR A 174 12.39 3.59 -11.50
N ASP A 175 12.57 4.91 -11.60
CA ASP A 175 11.83 5.90 -10.82
C ASP A 175 10.32 5.83 -11.10
N ASP A 176 9.91 5.64 -12.35
CA ASP A 176 8.50 5.52 -12.73
C ASP A 176 7.87 4.25 -12.14
N PHE A 177 8.59 3.12 -12.17
CA PHE A 177 8.15 1.87 -11.56
C PHE A 177 8.02 2.00 -10.04
N GLU A 178 9.03 2.58 -9.41
CA GLU A 178 9.06 2.83 -7.97
C GLU A 178 7.87 3.72 -7.55
N ASP A 179 7.65 4.83 -8.25
CA ASP A 179 6.54 5.75 -8.00
C ASP A 179 5.17 5.06 -8.13
N ILE A 180 4.99 4.18 -9.12
CA ILE A 180 3.75 3.42 -9.29
C ILE A 180 3.55 2.45 -8.12
N CYS A 181 4.58 1.72 -7.70
CA CYS A 181 4.46 0.77 -6.60
C CYS A 181 4.25 1.48 -5.25
N ILE A 182 4.95 2.59 -5.00
CA ILE A 182 4.71 3.43 -3.84
C ILE A 182 3.28 4.00 -3.86
N SER A 183 2.78 4.41 -5.03
CA SER A 183 1.39 4.88 -5.15
C SER A 183 0.40 3.80 -4.73
N ALA A 184 0.65 2.53 -5.06
CA ALA A 184 -0.19 1.42 -4.64
C ALA A 184 -0.25 1.28 -3.11
N ILE A 185 0.91 1.32 -2.44
CA ILE A 185 0.99 1.25 -0.98
C ILE A 185 0.21 2.41 -0.34
N LYS A 186 0.40 3.63 -0.85
CA LYS A 186 -0.31 4.81 -0.34
C LYS A 186 -1.81 4.79 -0.61
N GLU A 187 -2.23 4.21 -1.73
CA GLU A 187 -3.65 3.97 -2.02
C GLU A 187 -4.28 2.97 -1.04
N GLN A 188 -3.57 1.89 -0.69
CA GLN A 188 -4.03 0.92 0.32
C GLN A 188 -4.16 1.56 1.70
N ASP A 189 -3.24 2.45 2.09
CA ASP A 189 -3.34 3.21 3.34
C ASP A 189 -4.62 4.07 3.38
N ILE A 190 -4.93 4.76 2.27
CA ILE A 190 -6.15 5.59 2.15
C ILE A 190 -7.40 4.72 2.29
N GLU A 191 -7.43 3.60 1.57
CA GLU A 191 -8.57 2.69 1.58
C GLU A 191 -8.80 2.08 2.95
N SER A 192 -7.74 1.65 3.64
CA SER A 192 -7.83 1.08 4.98
C SER A 192 -8.41 2.10 5.97
N LYS A 193 -7.95 3.36 5.92
CA LYS A 193 -8.50 4.45 6.73
C LYS A 193 -9.96 4.73 6.40
N LEU A 194 -10.32 4.73 5.12
CA LEU A 194 -11.70 4.97 4.68
C LEU A 194 -12.65 3.85 5.13
N ILE A 195 -12.21 2.59 5.04
CA ILE A 195 -12.96 1.43 5.54
C ILE A 195 -13.16 1.52 7.05
N ASN A 196 -12.12 1.88 7.80
CA ASN A 196 -12.20 2.04 9.25
C ASN A 196 -13.22 3.12 9.65
N LEU A 197 -13.15 4.31 9.03
CA LEU A 197 -14.12 5.38 9.29
C LEU A 197 -15.55 4.96 8.95
N LYS A 198 -15.75 4.24 7.84
CA LYS A 198 -17.08 3.72 7.48
C LYS A 198 -17.61 2.71 8.49
N SER A 199 -16.73 1.83 8.96
CA SER A 199 -17.08 0.84 9.99
C SER A 199 -17.43 1.51 11.30
N GLU A 200 -16.66 2.51 11.72
CA GLU A 200 -16.91 3.30 12.94
C GLU A 200 -18.28 3.97 12.88
N TRP A 201 -18.61 4.65 11.77
CA TRP A 201 -19.89 5.31 11.59
C TRP A 201 -21.07 4.38 11.37
N SER A 202 -20.83 3.13 10.93
CA SER A 202 -21.88 2.12 10.84
C SER A 202 -22.36 1.62 12.21
N ALA A 203 -21.53 1.81 13.25
CA ALA A 203 -21.84 1.41 14.62
C ALA A 203 -22.43 2.56 15.47
N GLN A 204 -22.43 3.80 14.96
CA GLN A 204 -22.94 4.96 15.71
C GLN A 204 -24.46 5.03 15.64
N GLU A 205 -25.10 5.07 16.80
CA GLU A 205 -26.54 5.19 16.97
C GLU A 205 -26.88 6.34 17.91
N PHE A 206 -28.03 6.98 17.69
CA PHE A 206 -28.59 7.94 18.63
C PHE A 206 -29.09 7.23 19.88
N GLU A 207 -28.85 7.86 21.02
CA GLU A 207 -29.43 7.46 22.30
C GLU A 207 -30.48 8.47 22.73
N PHE A 208 -31.56 7.99 23.35
CA PHE A 208 -32.70 8.80 23.73
C PHE A 208 -32.89 8.84 25.25
N VAL A 209 -33.56 9.89 25.73
CA VAL A 209 -33.86 10.11 27.14
C VAL A 209 -35.35 10.40 27.32
N GLN A 210 -35.92 9.84 28.39
CA GLN A 210 -37.31 10.05 28.76
C GLN A 210 -37.57 11.51 29.17
N PHE A 211 -38.60 12.12 28.58
CA PHE A 211 -39.09 13.44 28.95
C PHE A 211 -40.34 13.34 29.82
N LYS A 212 -40.19 13.59 31.13
CA LYS A 212 -41.28 13.52 32.12
C LYS A 212 -42.03 12.19 31.98
N HIS A 213 -43.35 12.22 31.81
CA HIS A 213 -44.21 11.04 31.60
C HIS A 213 -44.60 10.84 30.12
N ARG A 214 -43.96 11.57 29.18
CA ARG A 214 -44.34 11.60 27.75
C ARG A 214 -43.54 10.63 26.87
N GLY A 215 -42.62 9.86 27.45
CA GLY A 215 -41.77 8.90 26.73
C GLY A 215 -40.43 9.49 26.31
N GLU A 216 -39.69 8.77 25.47
CA GLU A 216 -38.36 9.13 24.96
C GLU A 216 -38.47 10.18 23.84
N LEU A 217 -38.56 11.45 24.24
CA LEU A 217 -38.73 12.59 23.33
C LEU A 217 -37.50 13.48 23.24
N LEU A 218 -36.37 13.06 23.82
CA LEU A 218 -35.12 13.81 23.79
C LEU A 218 -33.97 12.94 23.30
N LEU A 219 -33.06 13.52 22.52
CA LEU A 219 -31.71 13.01 22.35
C LEU A 219 -30.93 13.14 23.66
N ARG A 220 -30.11 12.12 23.98
CA ARG A 220 -29.17 12.13 25.10
C ARG A 220 -28.04 13.12 24.80
N GLY A 221 -28.02 14.23 25.54
CA GLY A 221 -27.14 15.38 25.23
C GLY A 221 -25.65 15.06 25.31
N ASP A 222 -25.21 14.34 26.34
CA ASP A 222 -23.82 13.91 26.53
C ASP A 222 -23.33 13.03 25.38
N HIS A 223 -24.06 11.95 25.06
CA HIS A 223 -23.75 11.08 23.92
C HIS A 223 -23.78 11.83 22.58
N THR A 224 -24.75 12.72 22.39
CA THR A 224 -24.86 13.48 21.13
C THR A 224 -23.70 14.46 20.94
N LEU A 225 -23.18 15.06 22.01
CA LEU A 225 -21.98 15.90 21.94
C LEU A 225 -20.72 15.09 21.62
N GLU A 226 -20.59 13.87 22.14
CA GLU A 226 -19.52 12.95 21.75
C GLU A 226 -19.59 12.58 20.27
N LEU A 227 -20.80 12.33 19.73
CA LEU A 227 -21.01 12.10 18.31
C LEU A 227 -20.59 13.30 17.44
N ILE A 228 -20.89 14.53 17.86
CA ILE A 228 -20.45 15.75 17.16
C ILE A 228 -18.92 15.82 17.16
N SER A 229 -18.26 15.63 18.31
CA SER A 229 -16.79 15.63 18.39
C SER A 229 -16.16 14.57 17.48
N LEU A 230 -16.71 13.35 17.47
CA LEU A 230 -16.26 12.28 16.58
C LEU A 230 -16.44 12.65 15.10
N MET A 231 -17.49 13.39 14.77
CA MET A 231 -17.79 13.85 13.42
C MET A 231 -16.79 14.89 12.95
N GLU A 232 -16.44 15.86 13.79
CA GLU A 232 -15.40 16.85 13.51
C GLU A 232 -14.05 16.18 13.25
N ASP A 233 -13.63 15.24 14.11
CA ASP A 233 -12.40 14.47 13.95
C ASP A 233 -12.40 13.65 12.65
N SER A 234 -13.53 13.01 12.33
CA SER A 234 -13.73 12.25 11.10
C SER A 234 -13.63 13.14 9.85
N LEU A 235 -14.20 14.35 9.90
CA LEU A 235 -14.12 15.33 8.81
C LEU A 235 -12.69 15.83 8.58
N ILE A 236 -11.93 16.08 9.65
CA ILE A 236 -10.50 16.42 9.56
C ILE A 236 -9.72 15.28 8.89
N SER A 237 -9.96 14.04 9.33
CA SER A 237 -9.31 12.84 8.77
C SER A 237 -9.64 12.68 7.28
N LEU A 238 -10.92 12.79 6.89
CA LEU A 238 -11.35 12.73 5.50
C LEU A 238 -10.80 13.88 4.66
N GLY A 239 -10.70 15.09 5.21
CA GLY A 239 -10.06 16.25 4.57
C GLY A 239 -8.58 16.01 4.28
N SER A 240 -7.87 15.36 5.20
CA SER A 240 -6.48 14.92 4.99
C SER A 240 -6.38 13.87 3.86
N LEU A 241 -7.28 12.88 3.84
CA LEU A 241 -7.35 11.88 2.77
C LEU A 241 -7.65 12.52 1.41
N LEU A 242 -8.56 13.51 1.36
CA LEU A 242 -8.91 14.23 0.13
C LEU A 242 -7.78 15.13 -0.40
N SER A 243 -6.89 15.59 0.49
CA SER A 243 -5.71 16.39 0.12
C SER A 243 -4.52 15.52 -0.29
N ASN A 244 -4.53 14.23 0.05
CA ASN A 244 -3.47 13.30 -0.30
C ASN A 244 -3.41 13.07 -1.82
N ARG A 245 -2.26 13.30 -2.46
CA ARG A 245 -2.08 13.16 -3.92
C ARG A 245 -2.50 11.80 -4.52
N TYR A 246 -2.54 10.75 -3.71
CA TYR A 246 -2.91 9.39 -4.14
C TYR A 246 -4.42 9.09 -4.04
N ASN A 247 -5.27 10.08 -3.72
CA ASN A 247 -6.70 9.84 -3.52
C ASN A 247 -7.51 9.63 -4.80
N ALA A 248 -6.93 9.78 -5.99
CA ALA A 248 -7.68 9.81 -7.25
C ALA A 248 -8.72 8.67 -7.39
N PRO A 249 -8.44 7.41 -7.02
CA PRO A 249 -9.44 6.33 -7.07
C PRO A 249 -10.59 6.49 -6.06
N PHE A 250 -10.33 7.11 -4.92
CA PHE A 250 -11.25 7.22 -3.77
C PHE A 250 -11.92 8.59 -3.65
N ARG A 251 -11.53 9.57 -4.47
CA ARG A 251 -11.97 10.97 -4.38
C ARG A 251 -13.48 11.11 -4.25
N ARG A 252 -14.24 10.44 -5.13
CA ARG A 252 -15.71 10.49 -5.15
C ARG A 252 -16.32 9.94 -3.87
N GLU A 253 -15.74 8.86 -3.36
CA GLU A 253 -16.20 8.17 -2.16
C GLU A 253 -15.92 9.00 -0.90
N ILE A 254 -14.72 9.56 -0.79
CA ILE A 254 -14.34 10.48 0.29
C ILE A 254 -15.25 11.72 0.28
N GLN A 255 -15.47 12.34 -0.88
CA GLN A 255 -16.34 13.52 -1.00
C GLN A 255 -17.79 13.23 -0.60
N ASN A 256 -18.34 12.09 -1.02
CA ASN A 256 -19.67 11.68 -0.59
C ASN A 256 -19.72 11.51 0.93
N PHE A 257 -18.71 10.86 1.52
CA PHE A 257 -18.69 10.64 2.96
C PHE A 257 -18.57 11.95 3.75
N ILE A 258 -17.71 12.88 3.29
CA ILE A 258 -17.63 14.25 3.83
C ILE A 258 -18.99 14.92 3.79
N SER A 259 -19.67 14.92 2.64
CA SER A 259 -20.98 15.55 2.51
C SER A 259 -22.01 14.94 3.47
N ARG A 260 -22.02 13.61 3.62
CA ARG A 260 -22.95 12.94 4.56
C ARG A 260 -22.66 13.32 6.01
N LEU A 261 -21.40 13.37 6.41
CA LEU A 261 -21.01 13.75 7.76
C LEU A 261 -21.31 15.24 8.01
N SER A 262 -20.89 16.14 7.14
CA SER A 262 -21.18 17.58 7.27
C SER A 262 -22.68 17.87 7.37
N ASN A 263 -23.49 17.26 6.49
CA ASN A 263 -24.94 17.42 6.55
C ASN A 263 -25.53 16.84 7.85
N SER A 264 -24.99 15.71 8.35
CA SER A 264 -25.43 15.14 9.62
C SER A 264 -25.08 16.05 10.79
N ASN A 265 -23.90 16.67 10.78
CA ASN A 265 -23.47 17.61 11.82
C ASN A 265 -24.43 18.80 11.92
N GLU A 266 -24.72 19.43 10.79
CA GLU A 266 -25.64 20.57 10.72
C GLU A 266 -27.04 20.19 11.22
N ILE A 267 -27.54 19.01 10.85
CA ILE A 267 -28.83 18.49 11.31
C ILE A 267 -28.83 18.26 12.82
N ILE A 268 -27.78 17.65 13.37
CA ILE A 268 -27.69 17.35 14.81
C ILE A 268 -27.63 18.64 15.63
N GLU A 269 -26.83 19.63 15.20
CA GLU A 269 -26.75 20.94 15.87
C GLU A 269 -28.11 21.64 15.88
N GLN A 270 -28.81 21.67 14.74
CA GLN A 270 -30.18 22.21 14.66
C GLN A 270 -31.15 21.42 15.53
N TRP A 271 -31.03 20.10 15.57
CA TRP A 271 -31.89 19.24 16.37
C TRP A 271 -31.74 19.54 17.86
N LEU A 272 -30.51 19.65 18.37
CA LEU A 272 -30.25 20.04 19.75
C LEU A 272 -30.76 21.45 20.06
N ALA A 273 -30.62 22.38 19.13
CA ALA A 273 -31.15 23.74 19.29
C ALA A 273 -32.69 23.74 19.39
N VAL A 274 -33.38 23.03 18.48
CA VAL A 274 -34.85 22.85 18.51
C VAL A 274 -35.26 22.16 19.81
N GLN A 275 -34.55 21.12 20.23
CA GLN A 275 -34.82 20.39 21.47
C GLN A 275 -34.81 21.31 22.69
N ASN A 276 -33.75 22.11 22.83
CA ASN A 276 -33.59 23.01 23.97
C ASN A 276 -34.70 24.07 24.03
N LEU A 277 -35.05 24.66 22.88
CA LEU A 277 -36.12 25.65 22.82
C LEU A 277 -37.51 25.03 23.02
N TRP A 278 -37.73 23.82 22.50
CA TRP A 278 -38.96 23.07 22.72
C TRP A 278 -39.16 22.70 24.20
N ILE A 279 -38.12 22.22 24.91
CA ILE A 279 -38.18 21.94 26.36
C ILE A 279 -38.60 23.20 27.14
N TYR A 280 -38.00 24.34 26.81
CA TYR A 280 -38.32 25.62 27.46
C TYR A 280 -39.79 26.02 27.22
N LEU A 281 -40.26 25.99 25.96
CA LEU A 281 -41.62 26.39 25.62
C LEU A 281 -42.68 25.38 26.06
N GLU A 282 -42.34 24.09 26.18
CA GLU A 282 -43.23 23.07 26.73
C GLU A 282 -43.60 23.39 28.18
N ALA A 283 -42.63 23.79 29.00
CA ALA A 283 -42.87 24.19 30.39
C ALA A 283 -43.79 25.43 30.48
N VAL A 284 -43.71 26.34 29.50
CA VAL A 284 -44.51 27.57 29.44
C VAL A 284 -45.95 27.30 28.97
N PHE A 285 -46.13 26.55 27.89
CA PHE A 285 -47.44 26.40 27.21
C PHE A 285 -48.25 25.18 27.64
N ILE A 286 -47.64 24.10 28.14
CA ILE A 286 -48.39 22.92 28.60
C ILE A 286 -48.78 23.03 30.08
N GLY A 287 -48.04 23.80 30.88
CA GLY A 287 -48.15 23.82 32.34
C GLY A 287 -48.97 24.96 32.98
N GLY A 288 -49.48 25.96 32.27
CA GLY A 288 -49.92 27.20 32.94
C GLY A 288 -50.97 28.08 32.27
N ASP A 289 -51.30 29.17 32.99
CA ASP A 289 -52.27 30.21 32.57
C ASP A 289 -51.83 31.01 31.34
N ILE A 290 -50.54 30.99 31.00
CA ILE A 290 -49.99 31.67 29.81
C ILE A 290 -50.65 31.15 28.53
N ALA A 291 -50.96 29.85 28.45
CA ALA A 291 -51.67 29.27 27.31
C ALA A 291 -53.09 29.84 27.13
N ARG A 292 -53.73 30.29 28.23
CA ARG A 292 -55.04 30.98 28.18
C ARG A 292 -54.91 32.44 27.74
N GLN A 293 -53.79 33.09 28.07
CA GLN A 293 -53.52 34.48 27.71
C GLN A 293 -53.08 34.62 26.25
N LEU A 294 -52.34 33.64 25.72
CA LEU A 294 -51.80 33.61 24.36
C LEU A 294 -52.33 32.38 23.57
N PRO A 295 -53.62 32.33 23.23
CA PRO A 295 -54.24 31.15 22.63
C PRO A 295 -53.75 30.86 21.20
N GLN A 296 -53.30 31.87 20.44
CA GLN A 296 -52.77 31.66 19.10
C GLN A 296 -51.40 30.97 19.14
N GLU A 297 -50.53 31.39 20.05
CA GLU A 297 -49.21 30.85 20.33
C GLU A 297 -49.33 29.45 20.92
N ALA A 298 -50.26 29.22 21.85
CA ALA A 298 -50.55 27.89 22.38
C ALA A 298 -50.96 26.90 21.27
N LYS A 299 -51.81 27.35 20.32
CA LYS A 299 -52.19 26.55 19.15
C LYS A 299 -50.99 26.29 18.22
N ARG A 300 -50.12 27.29 18.02
CA ARG A 300 -48.88 27.13 17.23
C ARG A 300 -47.94 26.12 17.88
N PHE A 301 -47.69 26.25 19.18
CA PHE A 301 -46.86 25.32 19.96
C PHE A 301 -47.43 23.89 19.91
N THR A 302 -48.74 23.72 19.99
CA THR A 302 -49.38 22.39 19.86
C THR A 302 -49.08 21.73 18.51
N ASN A 303 -49.00 22.49 17.42
CA ASN A 303 -48.63 21.94 16.11
C ASN A 303 -47.14 21.56 16.06
N VAL A 304 -46.27 22.40 16.63
CA VAL A 304 -44.83 22.13 16.77
C VAL A 304 -44.61 20.86 17.60
N ASP A 305 -45.30 20.72 18.73
CA ASP A 305 -45.22 19.56 19.62
C ASP A 305 -45.59 18.25 18.91
N LYS A 306 -46.64 18.26 18.07
CA LYS A 306 -47.01 17.09 17.25
C LYS A 306 -45.93 16.75 16.23
N SER A 307 -45.33 17.75 15.58
CA SER A 307 -44.24 17.54 14.63
C SER A 307 -42.97 17.04 15.32
N TRP A 308 -42.65 17.56 16.51
CA TRP A 308 -41.55 17.09 17.34
C TRP A 308 -41.72 15.60 17.71
N CYS A 309 -42.90 15.21 18.18
CA CYS A 309 -43.18 13.80 18.49
C CYS A 309 -43.01 12.88 17.27
N ARG A 310 -43.38 13.35 16.06
CA ARG A 310 -43.17 12.58 14.82
C ARG A 310 -41.69 12.44 14.46
N ILE A 311 -40.91 13.50 14.62
CA ILE A 311 -39.45 13.46 14.43
C ILE A 311 -38.83 12.45 15.38
N MET A 312 -39.17 12.51 16.67
CA MET A 312 -38.64 11.60 17.68
C MET A 312 -39.06 10.14 17.43
N GLN A 313 -40.31 9.90 17.06
CA GLN A 313 -40.77 8.55 16.71
C GLN A 313 -39.97 7.97 15.54
N ARG A 314 -39.74 8.76 14.49
CA ARG A 314 -38.95 8.32 13.35
C ARG A 314 -37.48 8.05 13.73
N ALA A 315 -36.92 8.89 14.60
CA ALA A 315 -35.56 8.69 15.11
C ALA A 315 -35.41 7.34 15.85
N HIS A 316 -36.47 6.86 16.50
CA HIS A 316 -36.48 5.53 17.12
C HIS A 316 -36.57 4.40 16.10
N GLU A 317 -37.26 4.62 14.97
CA GLU A 317 -37.31 3.65 13.87
C GLU A 317 -35.99 3.56 13.10
N THR A 318 -35.16 4.60 13.16
CA THR A 318 -33.84 4.65 12.50
C THR A 318 -32.82 5.27 13.44
N THR A 319 -32.20 4.45 14.30
CA THR A 319 -31.26 4.92 15.33
C THR A 319 -29.89 5.26 14.75
N HIS A 320 -29.44 4.62 13.67
CA HIS A 320 -28.15 4.89 13.05
C HIS A 320 -28.01 6.36 12.61
N VAL A 321 -27.00 7.04 13.15
CA VAL A 321 -26.85 8.51 13.08
C VAL A 321 -26.91 9.02 11.64
N LEU A 322 -26.05 8.48 10.76
CA LEU A 322 -25.98 8.95 9.37
C LEU A 322 -27.25 8.64 8.58
N THR A 323 -27.88 7.50 8.84
CA THR A 323 -29.11 7.10 8.12
C THR A 323 -30.30 7.92 8.61
N CYS A 324 -30.36 8.24 9.90
CA CYS A 324 -31.38 9.11 10.46
C CYS A 324 -31.27 10.52 9.88
N CYS A 325 -30.07 11.09 9.82
CA CYS A 325 -29.85 12.45 9.34
C CYS A 325 -29.92 12.59 7.81
N THR A 326 -29.34 11.65 7.06
CA THR A 326 -29.17 11.77 5.59
C THR A 326 -29.95 10.73 4.79
N GLY A 327 -30.78 9.91 5.44
CA GLY A 327 -31.62 8.92 4.76
C GLY A 327 -32.74 9.55 3.94
N ASP A 328 -33.23 10.72 4.35
CA ASP A 328 -34.10 11.58 3.55
C ASP A 328 -33.97 13.06 3.94
N GLU A 329 -34.72 13.92 3.26
CA GLU A 329 -34.68 15.37 3.48
C GLU A 329 -35.65 15.84 4.59
N MET A 330 -36.31 14.93 5.32
CA MET A 330 -37.36 15.31 6.26
C MET A 330 -36.80 16.17 7.39
N LEU A 331 -35.69 15.74 8.03
CA LEU A 331 -35.09 16.48 9.14
C LEU A 331 -34.53 17.82 8.68
N SER A 332 -33.90 17.88 7.50
CA SER A 332 -33.36 19.11 6.93
C SER A 332 -34.42 20.17 6.63
N HIS A 333 -35.68 19.77 6.37
CA HIS A 333 -36.78 20.72 6.14
C HIS A 333 -37.58 21.01 7.41
N LEU A 334 -37.85 20.00 8.24
CA LEU A 334 -38.71 20.16 9.41
C LEU A 334 -37.99 20.86 10.57
N LEU A 335 -36.71 20.59 10.82
CA LEU A 335 -36.01 21.20 11.96
C LEU A 335 -35.91 22.74 11.82
N PRO A 336 -35.53 23.32 10.66
CA PRO A 336 -35.56 24.77 10.47
C PRO A 336 -36.96 25.36 10.63
N HIS A 337 -37.99 24.68 10.09
CA HIS A 337 -39.37 25.14 10.23
C HIS A 337 -39.81 25.15 11.69
N LEU A 338 -39.52 24.08 12.46
CA LEU A 338 -39.85 24.02 13.88
C LEU A 338 -39.11 25.09 14.67
N MET A 339 -37.83 25.33 14.36
CA MET A 339 -37.06 26.41 14.98
C MET A 339 -37.75 27.77 14.78
N GLU A 340 -38.12 28.12 13.54
CA GLU A 340 -38.81 29.38 13.25
C GLU A 340 -40.13 29.50 14.03
N GLN A 341 -40.93 28.43 14.07
CA GLN A 341 -42.19 28.44 14.81
C GLN A 341 -41.99 28.60 16.32
N LEU A 342 -40.96 27.97 16.89
CA LEU A 342 -40.60 28.10 18.30
C LEU A 342 -40.11 29.52 18.62
N GLU A 343 -39.27 30.12 17.77
CA GLU A 343 -38.80 31.50 17.94
C GLU A 343 -39.95 32.52 17.92
N LEU A 344 -40.95 32.33 17.05
CA LEU A 344 -42.15 33.17 17.04
C LEU A 344 -42.91 33.08 18.37
N CYS A 345 -43.09 31.88 18.91
CA CYS A 345 -43.69 31.68 20.23
C CYS A 345 -42.85 32.35 21.34
N GLN A 346 -41.53 32.26 21.27
CA GLN A 346 -40.64 32.89 22.24
C GLN A 346 -40.70 34.42 22.20
N LYS A 347 -40.73 35.02 21.00
CA LYS A 347 -40.82 36.47 20.82
C LYS A 347 -42.10 37.05 21.44
N SER A 348 -43.24 36.37 21.27
CA SER A 348 -44.53 36.76 21.87
C SER A 348 -44.56 36.67 23.41
N LEU A 349 -43.58 36.02 24.04
CA LEU A 349 -43.45 35.99 25.51
C LEU A 349 -42.61 37.16 26.04
N THR A 350 -41.76 37.75 25.19
CA THR A 350 -40.82 38.82 25.55
C THR A 350 -41.28 40.21 25.15
N GLY A 351 -42.26 40.31 24.23
CA GLY A 351 -42.91 41.55 23.81
C GLY A 351 -44.31 41.63 24.38
#